data_AF-A0A547NPG2-F1
#
_entry.id   AF-A0A547NPG2-F1
#
_cell.length_a   1.000
_cell.length_b   1.000
_cell.length_c   1.000
_cell.angle_alpha   90.00
_cell.angle_beta   90.00
_cell.angle_gamma   90.00
#
_symmetry.space_group_name_H-M   'P 1'
#
loop_
_entity.id
_entity.type
_entity.pdbx_description
1 polymer ?
#
loop_
_entity_poly.entity_id
_entity_poly.type
_entity_poly.pdbx_seq_one_letter_code
_entity_poly.pdbx_strand_id
1 'polypeptide(L)'
;MTAFVGASLTNTYTAAQLAGSENYATPQLGQVYDNLDKRYRFVLHNSGAGAVAAVAGNFCYYYAPGGVSTGVSTTVTSDLSDSANVGAGVWMAAPATGEYGWIQTRGVATLTTALTAGADGNALTAVGATDGTVDVSAAVTDHVCAIAIDASAKIVFLTCPT
;
A
#
# COMPACT_ATOMS: atom_id res chain seq x y z
N MET A 1 -16.26 11.81 23.75
CA MET A 1 -15.14 10.88 23.47
C MET A 1 -15.68 9.87 22.47
N THR A 2 -15.48 10.09 21.17
CA THR A 2 -15.91 9.13 20.15
C THR A 2 -14.93 7.97 20.17
N ALA A 3 -15.39 6.81 20.64
CA ALA A 3 -14.60 5.60 20.65
C ALA A 3 -14.52 5.07 19.21
N PHE A 4 -13.34 5.16 18.60
CA PHE A 4 -13.04 4.44 17.37
C PHE A 4 -12.98 2.94 17.70
N VAL A 5 -13.98 2.18 17.27
CA VAL A 5 -14.00 0.70 17.41
C VAL A 5 -13.16 0.11 16.28
N GLY A 6 -11.84 0.18 16.42
CA GLY A 6 -10.87 -0.48 15.53
C GLY A 6 -10.86 -0.01 14.06
N ALA A 7 -9.78 -0.27 13.35
CA ALA A 7 -9.72 0.02 11.91
C ALA A 7 -10.45 -1.08 11.13
N SER A 8 -11.47 -0.73 10.35
CA SER A 8 -12.10 -1.65 9.38
C SER A 8 -11.20 -1.81 8.15
N LEU A 9 -10.16 -2.64 8.28
CA LEU A 9 -9.07 -2.74 7.30
C LEU A 9 -9.52 -3.15 5.90
N THR A 10 -10.59 -3.94 5.79
CA THR A 10 -11.08 -4.48 4.51
C THR A 10 -12.16 -3.61 3.85
N ASN A 11 -12.57 -2.51 4.48
CA ASN A 11 -13.57 -1.61 3.90
C ASN A 11 -12.92 -0.58 2.98
N THR A 12 -13.65 -0.19 1.95
CA THR A 12 -13.35 0.98 1.11
C THR A 12 -14.30 2.12 1.46
N TYR A 13 -13.85 3.35 1.21
CA TYR A 13 -14.61 4.54 1.54
C TYR A 13 -14.60 5.49 0.34
N THR A 14 -15.72 6.14 0.09
CA THR A 14 -15.86 7.24 -0.86
C THR A 14 -15.61 8.58 -0.16
N ALA A 15 -15.28 9.63 -0.92
CA ALA A 15 -15.13 10.98 -0.37
C ALA A 15 -16.41 11.46 0.36
N ALA A 16 -17.59 11.07 -0.12
CA ALA A 16 -18.87 11.43 0.50
C ALA A 16 -19.04 10.76 1.87
N GLN A 17 -18.59 9.51 2.04
CA GLN A 17 -18.64 8.81 3.32
C GLN A 17 -17.71 9.43 4.35
N LEU A 18 -16.53 9.90 3.92
CA LEU A 18 -15.59 10.61 4.82
C LEU A 18 -16.06 12.02 5.17
N ALA A 19 -16.85 12.68 4.31
CA ALA A 19 -17.38 14.02 4.58
C ALA A 19 -18.74 14.04 5.31
N GLY A 20 -19.39 12.88 5.45
CA GLY A 20 -20.74 12.77 6.01
C GLY A 20 -20.82 13.00 7.52
N SER A 21 -22.04 12.97 8.08
CA SER A 21 -22.28 13.12 9.52
C SER A 21 -21.62 12.03 10.39
N GLU A 22 -21.22 10.91 9.77
CA GLU A 22 -20.48 9.79 10.36
C GLU A 22 -18.96 10.04 10.42
N ASN A 23 -18.44 11.21 9.98
CA ASN A 23 -17.00 11.50 9.86
C ASN A 23 -16.22 11.24 11.17
N TYR A 24 -16.87 11.41 12.33
CA TYR A 24 -16.26 11.13 13.63
C TYR A 24 -16.00 9.63 13.92
N ALA A 25 -16.51 8.73 13.09
CA ALA A 25 -16.27 7.29 13.11
C ALA A 25 -15.43 6.81 11.90
N THR A 26 -15.24 7.63 10.88
CA THR A 26 -14.46 7.27 9.69
C THR A 26 -12.98 7.64 9.85
N PRO A 27 -12.05 6.84 9.30
CA PRO A 27 -10.63 7.14 9.37
C PRO A 27 -10.25 8.39 8.59
N GLN A 28 -9.24 9.10 9.09
CA GLN A 28 -8.70 10.30 8.45
C GLN A 28 -7.61 9.94 7.44
N LEU A 29 -7.50 10.70 6.35
CA LEU A 29 -6.44 10.51 5.36
C LEU A 29 -5.06 10.64 6.02
N GLY A 30 -4.20 9.65 5.81
CA GLY A 30 -2.88 9.55 6.43
C GLY A 30 -2.87 8.97 7.84
N GLN A 31 -4.04 8.63 8.42
CA GLN A 31 -4.13 8.01 9.73
C GLN A 31 -3.34 6.71 9.78
N VAL A 32 -2.57 6.53 10.85
CA VAL A 32 -1.83 5.31 11.14
C VAL A 32 -2.59 4.51 12.20
N TYR A 33 -2.68 3.19 11.98
CA TYR A 33 -3.21 2.25 12.95
C TYR A 33 -2.18 1.17 13.23
N ASP A 34 -1.77 1.07 14.49
CA ASP A 34 -0.86 0.03 14.99
C ASP A 34 -1.67 -1.09 15.64
N ASN A 35 -1.43 -2.32 15.20
CA ASN A 35 -2.00 -3.53 15.78
C ASN A 35 -0.90 -4.56 16.01
N LEU A 36 -0.38 -4.58 17.25
CA LEU A 36 0.72 -5.47 17.66
C LEU A 36 1.91 -5.33 16.68
N ASP A 37 2.19 -6.38 15.92
CA ASP A 37 3.33 -6.46 14.99
C ASP A 37 3.09 -5.83 13.62
N LYS A 38 1.87 -5.34 13.37
CA LYS A 38 1.45 -4.78 12.07
C LYS A 38 1.10 -3.30 12.19
N ARG A 39 1.46 -2.56 11.14
CA ARG A 39 1.08 -1.14 10.98
C ARG A 39 0.32 -0.97 9.69
N TYR A 40 -0.71 -0.13 9.74
CA TYR A 40 -1.55 0.23 8.61
C TYR A 40 -1.61 1.75 8.45
N ARG A 41 -1.80 2.20 7.21
CA ARG A 41 -2.00 3.61 6.88
C ARG A 41 -3.24 3.77 6.01
N PHE A 42 -4.06 4.78 6.28
CA PHE A 42 -5.23 5.10 5.48
C PHE A 42 -4.86 6.06 4.35
N VAL A 43 -5.14 5.69 3.11
CA VAL A 43 -4.63 6.37 1.90
C VAL A 43 -5.71 6.48 0.83
N LEU A 44 -5.50 7.40 -0.11
CA LEU A 44 -6.30 7.57 -1.32
C LEU A 44 -5.70 6.76 -2.47
N HIS A 45 -6.53 6.03 -3.20
CA HIS A 45 -6.12 5.32 -4.40
C HIS A 45 -6.30 6.18 -5.67
N ASN A 46 -5.26 6.20 -6.51
CA ASN A 46 -5.31 6.71 -7.87
C ASN A 46 -4.77 5.64 -8.83
N SER A 47 -5.57 5.20 -9.81
CA SER A 47 -5.16 4.16 -10.76
C SER A 47 -4.09 4.58 -11.77
N GLY A 48 -3.62 5.83 -11.73
CA GLY A 48 -2.63 6.33 -12.67
C GLY A 48 -3.13 6.39 -14.11
N ALA A 49 -2.25 6.76 -15.04
CA ALA A 49 -2.52 6.83 -16.46
C ALA A 49 -2.82 5.46 -17.07
N GLY A 50 -2.23 4.38 -16.54
CA GLY A 50 -2.48 3.01 -16.95
C GLY A 50 -3.82 2.44 -16.49
N ALA A 51 -4.58 3.18 -15.68
CA ALA A 51 -5.86 2.75 -15.10
C ALA A 51 -5.78 1.41 -14.34
N VAL A 52 -4.67 1.18 -13.64
CA VAL A 52 -4.44 -0.05 -12.88
C VAL A 52 -5.35 -0.07 -11.64
N ALA A 53 -6.17 -1.11 -11.52
CA ALA A 53 -7.04 -1.28 -10.37
C ALA A 53 -6.26 -1.71 -9.12
N ALA A 54 -6.69 -1.23 -7.95
CA ALA A 54 -6.20 -1.75 -6.68
C ALA A 54 -6.76 -3.15 -6.44
N VAL A 55 -5.94 -4.03 -5.88
CA VAL A 55 -6.32 -5.42 -5.57
C VAL A 55 -5.85 -5.73 -4.15
N ALA A 56 -6.73 -6.31 -3.34
CA ALA A 56 -6.38 -6.72 -1.99
C ALA A 56 -5.24 -7.75 -2.02
N GLY A 57 -4.24 -7.55 -1.16
CA GLY A 57 -3.03 -8.37 -1.11
C GLY A 57 -1.98 -8.05 -2.19
N ASN A 58 -2.23 -7.08 -3.08
CA ASN A 58 -1.20 -6.57 -4.00
C ASN A 58 -0.48 -5.36 -3.41
N PHE A 59 0.72 -5.10 -3.93
CA PHE A 59 1.49 -3.93 -3.57
C PHE A 59 0.89 -2.64 -4.16
N CYS A 60 1.19 -1.53 -3.52
CA CYS A 60 0.96 -0.18 -4.02
C CYS A 60 2.17 0.69 -3.72
N TYR A 61 2.24 1.80 -4.46
CA TYR A 61 3.39 2.68 -4.50
C TYR A 61 2.94 4.11 -4.28
N TYR A 62 3.86 4.96 -3.84
CA TYR A 62 3.59 6.39 -3.78
C TYR A 62 3.36 6.94 -5.18
N TYR A 63 2.21 7.56 -5.39
CA TYR A 63 1.83 8.16 -6.66
C TYR A 63 2.69 9.40 -6.91
N ALA A 64 3.39 9.47 -8.05
CA ALA A 64 4.30 10.58 -8.35
C ALA A 64 3.59 11.75 -9.06
N PRO A 65 2.92 11.57 -10.21
CA PRO A 65 2.33 12.68 -10.97
C PRO A 65 1.25 13.41 -10.17
N GLY A 66 1.51 14.62 -9.67
CA GLY A 66 0.50 15.32 -8.85
C GLY A 66 0.27 14.74 -7.45
N GLY A 67 1.06 13.73 -7.04
CA GLY A 67 1.09 13.15 -5.70
C GLY A 67 2.31 13.60 -4.90
N VAL A 68 3.27 12.71 -4.64
CA VAL A 68 4.46 13.06 -3.83
C VAL A 68 5.27 14.20 -4.43
N SER A 69 5.30 14.34 -5.77
CA SER A 69 5.99 15.43 -6.45
C SER A 69 5.35 16.81 -6.22
N THR A 70 4.14 16.87 -5.68
CA THR A 70 3.43 18.11 -5.29
C THR A 70 3.24 18.21 -3.76
N GLY A 71 3.91 17.35 -2.98
CA GLY A 71 3.84 17.34 -1.52
C GLY A 71 2.70 16.48 -0.94
N VAL A 72 1.96 15.73 -1.76
CA VAL A 72 0.87 14.85 -1.32
C VAL A 72 1.40 13.43 -1.11
N SER A 73 1.69 13.07 0.14
CA SER A 73 2.24 11.75 0.53
C SER A 73 1.19 10.73 0.98
N THR A 74 -0.09 11.00 0.77
CA THR A 74 -1.20 10.13 1.17
C THR A 74 -1.98 9.56 0.00
N THR A 75 -1.53 9.82 -1.23
CA THR A 75 -2.08 9.24 -2.46
C THR A 75 -1.13 8.15 -2.95
N VAL A 76 -1.69 6.98 -3.24
CA VAL A 76 -0.96 5.80 -3.71
C VAL A 76 -1.58 5.28 -4.99
N THR A 77 -0.79 4.52 -5.74
CA THR A 77 -1.20 3.90 -6.99
C THR A 77 -0.75 2.45 -7.04
N SER A 78 -1.49 1.62 -7.78
CA SER A 78 -1.03 0.27 -8.18
C SER A 78 -0.36 0.27 -9.55
N ASP A 79 -0.39 1.39 -10.28
CA ASP A 79 0.36 1.62 -11.52
C ASP A 79 1.81 1.96 -11.18
N LEU A 80 2.72 1.03 -11.47
CA LEU A 80 4.13 1.21 -11.14
C LEU A 80 4.77 2.31 -12.01
N SER A 81 4.31 2.46 -13.25
CA SER A 81 4.84 3.44 -14.19
C SER A 81 4.55 4.89 -13.77
N ASP A 82 3.46 5.10 -13.03
CA ASP A 82 3.06 6.37 -12.42
C ASP A 82 3.50 6.52 -10.95
N SER A 83 4.39 5.64 -10.49
CA SER A 83 4.90 5.68 -9.13
C SER A 83 6.23 6.46 -8.99
N ALA A 84 6.58 6.77 -7.75
CA ALA A 84 7.92 7.25 -7.40
C ALA A 84 8.95 6.11 -7.27
N ASN A 85 8.62 4.87 -7.68
CA ASN A 85 9.37 3.64 -7.40
C ASN A 85 9.60 3.38 -5.90
N VAL A 86 8.75 3.95 -5.04
CA VAL A 86 8.78 3.75 -3.59
C VAL A 86 7.52 2.99 -3.19
N GLY A 87 7.70 1.78 -2.66
CA GLY A 87 6.62 0.97 -2.10
C GLY A 87 5.96 1.67 -0.93
N ALA A 88 4.64 1.87 -1.02
CA ALA A 88 3.83 2.45 0.05
C ALA A 88 3.31 1.38 1.01
N GLY A 89 2.95 0.20 0.50
CA GLY A 89 2.45 -0.92 1.29
C GLY A 89 1.64 -1.92 0.49
N VAL A 90 0.96 -2.82 1.18
CA VAL A 90 0.06 -3.84 0.60
C VAL A 90 -1.39 -3.46 0.87
N TRP A 91 -2.23 -3.49 -0.15
CA TRP A 91 -3.65 -3.18 -0.03
C TRP A 91 -4.40 -4.19 0.84
N MET A 92 -5.21 -3.69 1.78
CA MET A 92 -6.12 -4.53 2.58
C MET A 92 -7.50 -4.73 1.93
N ALA A 93 -7.82 -3.93 0.93
CA ALA A 93 -9.08 -3.93 0.17
C ALA A 93 -8.81 -3.58 -1.30
N ALA A 94 -9.85 -3.47 -2.12
CA ALA A 94 -9.76 -3.10 -3.54
C ALA A 94 -10.51 -1.78 -3.82
N PRO A 95 -10.02 -0.62 -3.34
CA PRO A 95 -10.65 0.68 -3.60
C PRO A 95 -10.63 1.04 -5.09
N ALA A 96 -11.72 1.60 -5.59
CA ALA A 96 -11.73 2.22 -6.93
C ALA A 96 -10.83 3.47 -6.96
N THR A 97 -10.56 4.00 -8.15
CA THR A 97 -9.89 5.32 -8.25
C THR A 97 -10.73 6.39 -7.55
N GLY A 98 -10.07 7.22 -6.74
CA GLY A 98 -10.72 8.26 -5.96
C GLY A 98 -11.34 7.77 -4.65
N GLU A 99 -11.25 6.47 -4.36
CA GLU A 99 -11.66 5.88 -3.09
C GLU A 99 -10.49 5.68 -2.14
N TYR A 100 -10.82 5.50 -0.87
CA TYR A 100 -9.89 5.40 0.23
C TYR A 100 -9.91 4.01 0.82
N GLY A 101 -8.76 3.57 1.32
CA GLY A 101 -8.59 2.26 1.94
C GLY A 101 -7.36 2.18 2.81
N TRP A 102 -7.23 1.07 3.53
CA TRP A 102 -6.06 0.78 4.34
C TRP A 102 -5.01 0.02 3.54
N ILE A 103 -3.75 0.40 3.74
CA ILE A 103 -2.58 -0.37 3.32
C ILE A 103 -1.83 -0.86 4.55
N GLN A 104 -1.36 -2.11 4.54
CA GLN A 104 -0.39 -2.58 5.51
C GLN A 104 1.00 -2.07 5.09
N THR A 105 1.71 -1.44 6.00
CA THR A 105 3.03 -0.84 5.73
C THR A 105 4.16 -1.53 6.49
N ARG A 106 3.82 -2.24 7.58
CA ARG A 106 4.79 -2.99 8.39
C ARG A 106 4.25 -4.35 8.83
N GLY A 107 5.16 -5.29 9.07
CA GLY A 107 4.87 -6.62 9.60
C GLY A 107 4.63 -7.66 8.50
N VAL A 108 4.31 -8.89 8.90
CA VAL A 108 4.14 -10.01 7.97
C VAL A 108 2.86 -9.86 7.13
N ALA A 109 2.98 -10.02 5.82
CA ALA A 109 1.89 -10.03 4.87
C ALA A 109 2.02 -11.22 3.91
N THR A 110 0.89 -11.72 3.42
CA THR A 110 0.83 -12.70 2.33
C THR A 110 0.35 -11.99 1.08
N LEU A 111 1.15 -12.04 0.01
CA LEU A 111 0.82 -11.40 -1.25
C LEU A 111 -0.13 -12.28 -2.08
N THR A 112 -1.03 -11.65 -2.82
CA THR A 112 -1.92 -12.35 -3.76
C THR A 112 -1.13 -12.82 -4.99
N THR A 113 -0.34 -11.92 -5.56
CA THR A 113 0.59 -12.20 -6.65
C THR A 113 1.81 -12.97 -6.15
N ALA A 114 2.33 -13.86 -6.99
CA ALA A 114 3.64 -14.47 -6.72
C ALA A 114 4.72 -13.39 -6.74
N LEU A 115 5.84 -13.65 -6.03
CA LEU A 115 7.04 -12.85 -6.21
C LEU A 115 7.55 -13.06 -7.64
N THR A 116 7.78 -11.97 -8.37
CA THR A 116 8.19 -12.01 -9.78
C THR A 116 9.54 -12.73 -9.93
N ALA A 117 10.41 -12.61 -8.91
CA ALA A 117 11.56 -13.47 -8.64
C ALA A 117 11.92 -13.45 -7.14
N GLY A 118 12.81 -14.35 -6.72
CA GLY A 118 13.46 -14.28 -5.40
C GLY A 118 13.40 -15.57 -4.58
N ALA A 119 14.25 -15.59 -3.55
CA ALA A 119 14.30 -16.63 -2.52
C ALA A 119 14.11 -15.99 -1.14
N ASP A 120 13.89 -16.83 -0.14
CA ASP A 120 13.78 -16.42 1.26
C ASP A 120 15.01 -15.59 1.68
N GLY A 121 14.77 -14.49 2.38
CA GLY A 121 15.79 -13.54 2.82
C GLY A 121 16.12 -12.44 1.83
N ASN A 122 15.63 -12.49 0.58
CA ASN A 122 15.90 -11.43 -0.39
C ASN A 122 15.17 -10.13 -0.04
N ALA A 123 15.87 -9.00 -0.24
CA ALA A 123 15.27 -7.68 -0.21
C ALA A 123 14.44 -7.44 -1.48
N LEU A 124 13.25 -6.89 -1.29
CA LEU A 124 12.28 -6.64 -2.34
C LEU A 124 12.05 -5.13 -2.54
N THR A 125 11.90 -4.74 -3.80
CA THR A 125 11.70 -3.36 -4.23
C THR A 125 10.62 -3.28 -5.31
N ALA A 126 10.08 -2.07 -5.50
CA ALA A 126 9.20 -1.76 -6.62
C ALA A 126 9.98 -1.55 -7.93
N VAL A 127 11.27 -1.18 -7.83
CA VAL A 127 12.11 -0.90 -9.01
C VAL A 127 12.23 -2.15 -9.88
N GLY A 128 11.88 -2.02 -11.17
CA GLY A 128 11.97 -3.13 -12.13
C GLY A 128 10.84 -4.17 -12.03
N ALA A 129 9.91 -4.02 -11.10
CA ALA A 129 8.74 -4.89 -10.97
C ALA A 129 7.69 -4.59 -12.05
N THR A 130 6.52 -5.22 -11.93
CA THR A 130 5.31 -4.90 -12.69
C THR A 130 4.22 -4.38 -11.77
N ASP A 131 3.16 -3.82 -12.34
CA ASP A 131 2.03 -3.27 -11.61
C ASP A 131 1.51 -4.18 -10.49
N GLY A 132 1.41 -3.63 -9.28
CA GLY A 132 0.94 -4.32 -8.09
C GLY A 132 1.88 -5.40 -7.52
N THR A 133 3.11 -5.53 -8.03
CA THR A 133 4.10 -6.53 -7.58
C THR A 133 5.38 -5.89 -7.02
N VAL A 134 6.28 -6.73 -6.51
CA VAL A 134 7.64 -6.34 -6.10
C VAL A 134 8.61 -7.38 -6.64
N ASP A 135 9.85 -6.94 -6.88
CA ASP A 135 10.92 -7.79 -7.38
C ASP A 135 12.16 -7.73 -6.48
N VAL A 136 13.10 -8.64 -6.68
CA VAL A 136 14.38 -8.67 -5.95
C VAL A 136 15.17 -7.40 -6.26
N SER A 137 15.60 -6.72 -5.20
CA SER A 137 16.48 -5.57 -5.34
C SER A 137 17.81 -5.98 -6.00
N ALA A 138 18.19 -5.23 -7.04
CA ALA A 138 19.39 -5.47 -7.83
C ALA A 138 20.48 -4.42 -7.56
N ALA A 139 20.13 -3.29 -6.95
CA ALA A 139 21.06 -2.22 -6.60
C ALA A 139 20.92 -1.82 -5.13
N VAL A 140 22.06 -1.47 -4.52
CA VAL A 140 22.11 -0.98 -3.12
C VAL A 140 21.39 0.36 -2.91
N THR A 141 21.07 1.05 -4.00
CA THR A 141 20.31 2.30 -4.02
C THR A 141 18.81 2.08 -4.07
N ASP A 142 18.35 0.85 -4.32
CA ASP A 142 16.94 0.57 -4.40
C ASP A 142 16.29 0.75 -3.04
N HIS A 143 15.09 1.34 -3.06
CA HIS A 143 14.29 1.39 -1.86
C HIS A 143 13.75 -0.01 -1.52
N VAL A 144 14.16 -0.54 -0.37
CA VAL A 144 13.68 -1.82 0.14
C VAL A 144 12.33 -1.64 0.83
N CYS A 145 11.26 -2.15 0.22
CA CYS A 145 9.89 -2.05 0.77
C CYS A 145 9.41 -3.32 1.46
N ALA A 146 10.06 -4.47 1.20
CA ALA A 146 9.76 -5.72 1.88
C ALA A 146 10.97 -6.67 1.88
N ILE A 147 10.92 -7.70 2.72
CA ILE A 147 11.86 -8.84 2.72
C ILE A 147 11.07 -10.13 2.51
N ALA A 148 11.51 -11.00 1.60
CA ALA A 148 10.90 -12.32 1.44
C ALA A 148 11.16 -13.19 2.69
N ILE A 149 10.10 -13.71 3.31
CA ILE A 149 10.22 -14.67 4.43
C ILE A 149 10.09 -16.10 3.89
N ASP A 150 9.05 -16.34 3.12
CA ASP A 150 8.78 -17.60 2.43
C ASP A 150 8.26 -17.24 1.04
N ALA A 151 9.18 -17.23 0.07
CA ALA A 151 8.89 -16.88 -1.31
C ALA A 151 7.88 -17.84 -1.94
N SER A 152 7.96 -19.13 -1.57
CA SER A 152 7.07 -20.17 -2.09
C SER A 152 5.63 -20.02 -1.60
N ALA A 153 5.45 -19.52 -0.38
CA ALA A 153 4.14 -19.19 0.21
C ALA A 153 3.72 -17.74 0.00
N LYS A 154 4.51 -16.93 -0.73
CA LYS A 154 4.28 -15.49 -0.98
C LYS A 154 4.23 -14.65 0.30
N ILE A 155 4.97 -15.06 1.33
CA ILE A 155 5.00 -14.39 2.62
C ILE A 155 6.19 -13.42 2.67
N VAL A 156 5.90 -12.16 3.00
CA VAL A 156 6.90 -11.09 3.08
C VAL A 156 6.79 -10.33 4.40
N PHE A 157 7.90 -9.76 4.85
CA PHE A 157 7.94 -8.78 5.92
C PHE A 157 7.95 -7.37 5.33
N LEU A 158 6.92 -6.56 5.59
CA LEU A 158 6.82 -5.19 5.07
C LEU A 158 7.65 -4.22 5.91
N THR A 159 8.33 -3.30 5.23
CA THR A 159 9.19 -2.25 5.83
C THR A 159 8.95 -0.89 5.18
N CYS A 160 7.74 -0.64 4.68
CA CYS A 160 7.42 0.56 3.93
C CYS A 160 7.40 1.82 4.83
N PRO A 161 7.83 2.99 4.33
CA PRO A 161 7.79 4.24 5.09
C PRO A 161 6.34 4.71 5.28
N THR A 162 6.03 5.22 6.48
CA THR A 162 4.72 5.77 6.88
C THR A 162 4.81 7.21 7.30
#